data_AF-A0A7S2EH47-F1
#
_entry.id   AF-A0A7S2EH47-F1
#
_cell.length_a   1.000
_cell.length_b   1.000
_cell.length_c   1.000
_cell.angle_alpha   90.00
_cell.angle_beta   90.00
_cell.angle_gamma   90.00
#
_symmetry.space_group_name_H-M   'P 1'
#
loop_
_entity.id
_entity.type
_entity.pdbx_description
1 polymer ?
#
loop_
_entity_poly.entity_id
_entity_poly.type
_entity_poly.pdbx_seq_one_letter_code
_entity_poly.pdbx_strand_id
1 'polypeptide(L)'
;SLKLKHAKKICKCRKQKVDGDEKPTRREAVSLELSSHPGQAIVLMRPTSDPVQVFKANFHQLGIGPKDSALHMCAWGDNIYDPSCDCILMTFQGSYKGDGIGLVPYSDFVKPGWPGCVSHFGFEINEDGTISSTQNPDCVVGIGLYPLVLVARNSPNRFILKYGKNLREGKTLSKVGHFPSQQRGLPLELSSHPGFGITVQFSSPLNLGAYRYNALGMDTAEDAIQASYDGRIISKAEDGSVFSLLLNKVNKVGSPVMLWRANSRSMTCWKGAINDFVINKEGSISPMHLPNMALGCPCLGHAKNVITVEDQAFADKQSLLKAKDITLSRHSPRRVMLLISFLFNFRVSKLKVKDM
;
A
#
# COMPACT_ATOMS: atom_id res chain seq x y z
N SER A 1 2.82 2.20 17.09
CA SER A 1 1.97 1.01 17.34
C SER A 1 0.53 1.44 17.61
N LEU A 2 -0.44 0.56 17.33
CA LEU A 2 -1.84 0.81 17.68
C LEU A 2 -2.10 0.37 19.12
N LYS A 3 -2.84 1.18 19.89
CA LYS A 3 -3.26 0.85 21.25
C LYS A 3 -4.77 0.88 21.34
N LEU A 4 -5.37 -0.19 21.83
CA LEU A 4 -6.81 -0.31 22.06
C LEU A 4 -7.20 0.36 23.38
N LYS A 5 -8.28 1.15 23.35
CA LYS A 5 -8.83 1.83 24.53
C LYS A 5 -9.39 0.88 25.58
N HIS A 6 -9.86 -0.29 25.16
CA HIS A 6 -10.59 -1.24 26.02
C HIS A 6 -9.91 -2.60 26.17
N ALA A 7 -8.59 -2.67 25.96
CA ALA A 7 -7.80 -3.91 25.98
C ALA A 7 -8.07 -4.81 27.19
N LYS A 8 -8.04 -4.25 28.41
CA LYS A 8 -8.28 -5.00 29.66
C LYS A 8 -9.63 -5.73 29.70
N LYS A 9 -10.67 -5.20 29.03
CA LYS A 9 -11.97 -5.87 28.94
C LYS A 9 -11.92 -7.08 28.01
N ILE A 10 -11.19 -6.96 26.90
CA ILE A 10 -11.03 -8.05 25.92
C ILE A 10 -10.22 -9.20 26.52
N CYS A 11 -9.13 -8.90 27.22
CA CYS A 11 -8.29 -9.92 27.86
C CYS A 11 -9.05 -10.72 28.95
N LYS A 12 -10.03 -10.11 29.63
CA LYS A 12 -10.85 -10.79 30.65
C LYS A 12 -11.75 -11.89 30.05
N CYS A 13 -12.21 -11.73 28.81
CA CYS A 13 -13.02 -12.74 28.12
C CYS A 13 -12.23 -14.05 27.91
N ARG A 14 -10.91 -13.97 27.74
CA ARG A 14 -10.02 -15.15 27.55
C ARG A 14 -9.99 -16.09 28.76
N LYS A 15 -10.27 -15.59 29.96
CA LYS A 15 -10.18 -16.38 31.21
C LYS A 15 -11.43 -17.19 31.52
N GLN A 16 -12.55 -16.97 30.82
CA GLN A 16 -13.72 -17.84 30.88
C GLN A 16 -13.52 -19.00 29.89
N LYS A 17 -12.55 -19.89 30.18
CA LYS A 17 -12.57 -21.25 29.64
C LYS A 17 -13.74 -21.96 30.29
N VAL A 18 -14.90 -21.90 29.64
CA VAL A 18 -15.95 -22.90 29.87
C VAL A 18 -15.51 -24.13 29.08
N ASP A 19 -15.66 -25.31 29.67
CA ASP A 19 -15.21 -26.61 29.15
C ASP A 19 -15.97 -27.08 27.87
N GLY A 20 -16.11 -26.21 26.87
CA GLY A 20 -16.74 -26.51 25.59
C GLY A 20 -16.38 -25.50 24.50
N ASP A 21 -16.44 -25.95 23.24
CA ASP A 21 -16.23 -25.16 22.01
C ASP A 21 -17.30 -24.06 21.77
N GLU A 22 -17.92 -23.53 22.82
CA GLU A 22 -18.94 -22.50 22.67
C GLU A 22 -18.32 -21.21 22.14
N LYS A 23 -18.86 -20.73 21.01
CA LYS A 23 -18.45 -19.47 20.39
C LYS A 23 -18.88 -18.29 21.27
N PRO A 24 -18.04 -17.25 21.39
CA PRO A 24 -18.40 -16.05 22.14
C PRO A 24 -19.63 -15.37 21.55
N THR A 25 -20.42 -14.72 22.41
CA THR A 25 -21.62 -13.99 21.95
C THR A 25 -21.32 -12.53 21.66
N ARG A 26 -22.17 -11.87 20.88
CA ARG A 26 -22.04 -10.43 20.57
C ARG A 26 -21.99 -9.52 21.81
N ARG A 27 -22.53 -9.98 22.95
CA ARG A 27 -22.52 -9.21 24.21
C ARG A 27 -21.13 -9.09 24.83
N GLU A 28 -20.20 -9.97 24.46
CA GLU A 28 -18.83 -10.02 24.96
C GLU A 28 -17.85 -9.25 24.06
N ALA A 29 -18.31 -8.84 22.87
CA ALA A 29 -17.50 -8.09 21.93
C ALA A 29 -17.27 -6.65 22.39
N VAL A 30 -16.02 -6.20 22.28
CA VAL A 30 -15.59 -4.87 22.69
C VAL A 30 -15.20 -4.07 21.45
N SER A 31 -15.57 -2.80 21.44
CA SER A 31 -15.18 -1.87 20.39
C SER A 31 -13.65 -1.71 20.30
N LEU A 32 -13.10 -1.83 19.09
CA LEU A 32 -11.69 -1.65 18.78
C LEU A 32 -11.31 -0.17 18.57
N GLU A 33 -11.78 0.71 19.47
CA GLU A 33 -11.37 2.11 19.55
C GLU A 33 -9.88 2.24 19.88
N LEU A 34 -9.21 3.18 19.22
CA LEU A 34 -7.79 3.43 19.42
C LEU A 34 -7.57 4.51 20.48
N SER A 35 -6.85 4.17 21.55
CA SER A 35 -6.34 5.16 22.51
C SER A 35 -5.16 5.96 21.96
N SER A 36 -4.39 5.37 21.02
CA SER A 36 -3.30 6.08 20.35
C SER A 36 -3.76 7.08 19.29
N HIS A 37 -5.03 7.03 18.86
CA HIS A 37 -5.58 7.90 17.82
C HIS A 37 -7.03 8.30 18.20
N PRO A 38 -7.22 9.35 19.01
CA PRO A 38 -8.54 9.76 19.49
C PRO A 38 -9.53 9.99 18.35
N GLY A 39 -10.72 9.40 18.46
CA GLY A 39 -11.77 9.47 17.43
C GLY A 39 -11.65 8.42 16.33
N GLN A 40 -10.59 7.59 16.34
CA GLN A 40 -10.38 6.51 15.37
C GLN A 40 -10.53 5.11 16.00
N ALA A 41 -10.75 4.13 15.14
CA ALA A 41 -10.88 2.71 15.47
C ALA A 41 -10.34 1.82 14.35
N ILE A 42 -10.16 0.54 14.65
CA ILE A 42 -9.98 -0.49 13.61
C ILE A 42 -11.34 -0.75 12.96
N VAL A 43 -11.40 -0.63 11.64
CA VAL A 43 -12.63 -0.75 10.84
C VAL A 43 -12.42 -1.67 9.63
N LEU A 44 -13.51 -2.14 9.01
CA LEU A 44 -13.45 -2.77 7.69
C LEU A 44 -13.24 -1.69 6.62
N MET A 45 -12.21 -1.82 5.78
CA MET A 45 -11.92 -0.84 4.72
C MET A 45 -12.91 -0.89 3.55
N ARG A 46 -13.70 -1.96 3.43
CA ARG A 46 -14.71 -2.10 2.39
C ARG A 46 -16.03 -2.56 2.99
N PRO A 47 -17.17 -1.94 2.61
CA PRO A 47 -18.44 -2.61 2.74
C PRO A 47 -18.37 -3.94 1.96
N THR A 48 -18.91 -4.97 2.58
CA THR A 48 -18.70 -6.42 2.38
C THR A 48 -19.08 -7.00 1.02
N SER A 49 -19.35 -6.19 -0.02
CA SER A 49 -19.89 -6.73 -1.28
C SER A 49 -18.89 -7.54 -2.09
N ASP A 50 -17.57 -7.28 -1.97
CA ASP A 50 -16.53 -8.03 -2.69
C ASP A 50 -15.31 -8.31 -1.80
N PRO A 51 -15.31 -9.41 -1.02
CA PRO A 51 -14.13 -9.85 -0.29
C PRO A 51 -12.96 -10.08 -1.26
N VAL A 52 -11.74 -9.81 -0.80
CA VAL A 52 -10.56 -10.15 -1.59
C VAL A 52 -10.39 -11.66 -1.51
N GLN A 53 -10.62 -12.37 -2.62
CA GLN A 53 -10.36 -13.79 -2.66
C GLN A 53 -8.85 -14.03 -2.68
N VAL A 54 -8.32 -14.60 -1.60
CA VAL A 54 -6.91 -15.00 -1.47
C VAL A 54 -6.88 -16.50 -1.19
N PHE A 55 -6.29 -17.29 -2.08
CA PHE A 55 -6.25 -18.76 -1.96
C PHE A 55 -7.61 -19.43 -1.68
N LYS A 56 -8.69 -18.88 -2.26
CA LYS A 56 -10.09 -19.31 -2.08
C LYS A 56 -10.76 -18.92 -0.76
N ALA A 57 -10.08 -18.24 0.16
CA ALA A 57 -10.72 -17.62 1.31
C ALA A 57 -11.19 -16.20 0.98
N ASN A 58 -12.32 -15.84 1.57
CA ASN A 58 -12.80 -14.46 1.55
C ASN A 58 -12.08 -13.66 2.63
N PHE A 59 -11.40 -12.60 2.22
CA PHE A 59 -10.67 -11.74 3.15
C PHE A 59 -11.29 -10.34 3.21
N HIS A 60 -11.61 -9.91 4.43
CA HIS A 60 -12.00 -8.54 4.69
C HIS A 60 -10.82 -7.74 5.22
N GLN A 61 -10.36 -6.80 4.39
CA GLN A 61 -9.24 -5.95 4.74
C GLN A 61 -9.61 -4.96 5.85
N LEU A 62 -8.75 -4.89 6.86
CA LEU A 62 -8.87 -3.93 7.94
C LEU A 62 -8.09 -2.65 7.65
N GLY A 63 -8.53 -1.56 8.27
CA GLY A 63 -7.86 -0.28 8.25
C GLY A 63 -8.25 0.56 9.45
N ILE A 64 -7.88 1.84 9.40
CA ILE A 64 -8.23 2.81 10.43
C ILE A 64 -9.31 3.75 9.90
N GLY A 65 -10.35 3.94 10.71
CA GLY A 65 -11.48 4.80 10.38
C GLY A 65 -12.10 5.43 11.61
N PRO A 66 -13.25 6.10 11.46
CA PRO A 66 -13.97 6.74 12.57
C PRO A 66 -14.41 5.72 13.62
N LYS A 67 -14.39 6.11 14.90
CA LYS A 67 -14.82 5.26 16.02
C LYS A 67 -16.25 4.73 15.91
N ASP A 68 -17.15 5.45 15.22
CA ASP A 68 -18.55 5.04 15.08
C ASP A 68 -18.72 3.86 14.10
N SER A 69 -17.66 3.53 13.36
CA SER A 69 -17.55 2.36 12.49
C SER A 69 -16.63 1.27 13.06
N ALA A 70 -16.27 1.39 14.35
CA ALA A 70 -15.39 0.45 15.01
C ALA A 70 -15.89 -0.99 14.90
N LEU A 71 -14.96 -1.91 14.64
CA LEU A 71 -15.23 -3.33 14.82
C LEU A 71 -15.41 -3.66 16.29
N HIS A 72 -16.27 -4.63 16.55
CA HIS A 72 -16.50 -5.18 17.87
C HIS A 72 -15.96 -6.60 17.90
N MET A 73 -14.87 -6.82 18.64
CA MET A 73 -14.21 -8.13 18.69
C MET A 73 -14.02 -8.61 20.13
N CYS A 74 -13.87 -9.92 20.30
CA CYS A 74 -13.57 -10.58 21.56
C CYS A 74 -12.40 -11.56 21.40
N ALA A 75 -11.76 -11.94 22.50
CA ALA A 75 -10.77 -13.01 22.48
C ALA A 75 -11.49 -14.37 22.53
N TRP A 76 -11.07 -15.32 21.69
CA TRP A 76 -11.58 -16.69 21.67
C TRP A 76 -10.42 -17.68 21.49
N GLY A 77 -10.04 -18.37 22.57
CA GLY A 77 -8.81 -19.15 22.62
C GLY A 77 -7.56 -18.28 22.38
N ASP A 78 -6.85 -18.57 21.30
CA ASP A 78 -5.67 -17.81 20.82
C ASP A 78 -5.99 -16.89 19.63
N ASN A 79 -7.28 -16.67 19.35
CA ASN A 79 -7.75 -15.84 18.26
C ASN A 79 -8.46 -14.59 18.76
N ILE A 80 -8.48 -13.55 17.91
CA ILE A 80 -9.35 -12.40 18.04
C ILE A 80 -10.52 -12.62 17.07
N TYR A 81 -11.75 -12.66 17.59
CA TYR A 81 -12.95 -13.10 16.89
C TYR A 81 -14.00 -11.97 16.80
N ASP A 82 -14.63 -11.83 15.64
CA ASP A 82 -15.79 -10.98 15.43
C ASP A 82 -17.06 -11.85 15.38
N PRO A 83 -17.89 -11.84 16.45
CA PRO A 83 -19.12 -12.62 16.51
C PRO A 83 -20.22 -12.12 15.58
N SER A 84 -20.12 -10.89 15.05
CA SER A 84 -21.14 -10.35 14.15
C SER A 84 -21.10 -10.97 12.75
N CYS A 85 -19.92 -11.44 12.33
CA CYS A 85 -19.69 -12.01 11.01
C CYS A 85 -19.01 -13.37 11.03
N ASP A 86 -18.88 -14.00 12.20
CA ASP A 86 -18.20 -15.29 12.39
C ASP A 86 -16.79 -15.33 11.79
N CYS A 87 -16.01 -14.26 11.98
CA CYS A 87 -14.67 -14.13 11.41
C CYS A 87 -13.59 -14.05 12.48
N ILE A 88 -12.38 -14.50 12.14
CA ILE A 88 -11.18 -14.39 12.97
C ILE A 88 -10.17 -13.42 12.35
N LEU A 89 -9.42 -12.72 13.20
CA LEU A 89 -8.31 -11.88 12.80
C LEU A 89 -7.14 -12.75 12.37
N MET A 90 -6.62 -12.52 11.16
CA MET A 90 -5.50 -13.26 10.60
C MET A 90 -4.54 -12.31 9.88
N THR A 91 -3.26 -12.67 9.88
CA THR A 91 -2.34 -12.16 8.86
C THR A 91 -2.55 -12.94 7.56
N PHE A 92 -2.30 -12.29 6.44
CA PHE A 92 -2.17 -12.97 5.16
C PHE A 92 -0.85 -12.57 4.52
N GLN A 93 -0.16 -13.55 3.94
CA GLN A 93 1.02 -13.32 3.12
C GLN A 93 0.61 -13.53 1.66
N GLY A 94 0.49 -12.44 0.91
CA GLY A 94 -0.10 -12.44 -0.43
C GLY A 94 0.87 -11.92 -1.46
N SER A 95 1.39 -12.78 -2.35
CA SER A 95 2.38 -12.45 -3.38
C SER A 95 1.97 -11.34 -4.37
N TYR A 96 0.70 -10.94 -4.42
CA TYR A 96 0.19 -9.96 -5.39
C TYR A 96 -0.61 -8.78 -4.81
N LYS A 97 -0.95 -8.75 -3.51
CA LYS A 97 -1.79 -7.68 -2.93
C LYS A 97 -1.29 -7.12 -1.59
N GLY A 98 -0.03 -7.43 -1.25
CA GLY A 98 0.62 -6.99 -0.02
C GLY A 98 0.36 -7.94 1.14
N ASP A 99 1.26 -7.94 2.11
CA ASP A 99 1.03 -8.58 3.39
C ASP A 99 0.16 -7.67 4.24
N GLY A 100 -0.77 -8.24 5.01
CA GLY A 100 -1.67 -7.42 5.81
C GLY A 100 -2.42 -8.21 6.87
N ILE A 101 -3.30 -7.51 7.57
CA ILE A 101 -4.13 -8.05 8.65
C ILE A 101 -5.59 -7.88 8.25
N GLY A 102 -6.39 -8.89 8.52
CA GLY A 102 -7.83 -8.79 8.28
C GLY A 102 -8.63 -9.96 8.77
N LEU A 103 -9.92 -9.94 8.43
CA LEU A 103 -10.88 -10.91 8.92
C LEU A 103 -11.11 -12.01 7.89
N VAL A 104 -11.06 -13.26 8.35
CA VAL A 104 -11.35 -14.45 7.57
C VAL A 104 -12.53 -15.19 8.21
N PRO A 105 -13.56 -15.60 7.44
CA PRO A 105 -14.65 -16.42 7.96
C PRO A 105 -14.11 -17.68 8.65
N TYR A 106 -14.60 -17.97 9.85
CA TYR A 106 -14.17 -19.13 10.61
C TYR A 106 -14.43 -20.44 9.85
N SER A 107 -15.52 -20.52 9.08
CA SER A 107 -15.80 -21.66 8.21
C SER A 107 -14.76 -21.89 7.12
N ASP A 108 -14.07 -20.84 6.67
CA ASP A 108 -12.96 -20.97 5.71
C ASP A 108 -11.68 -21.43 6.40
N PHE A 109 -11.49 -21.06 7.66
CA PHE A 109 -10.35 -21.44 8.49
C PHE A 109 -10.33 -22.94 8.85
N VAL A 110 -11.49 -23.53 9.14
CA VAL A 110 -11.60 -24.94 9.62
C VAL A 110 -11.58 -25.99 8.49
N LYS A 111 -11.49 -25.58 7.21
CA LYS A 111 -11.56 -26.52 6.07
C LYS A 111 -10.40 -27.52 6.05
N PRO A 112 -10.66 -28.85 6.15
CA PRO A 112 -9.63 -29.88 6.06
C PRO A 112 -8.91 -29.80 4.71
N GLY A 113 -7.58 -29.94 4.72
CA GLY A 113 -6.77 -30.00 3.49
C GLY A 113 -6.30 -28.65 2.96
N TRP A 114 -6.35 -27.58 3.74
CA TRP A 114 -5.60 -26.35 3.45
C TRP A 114 -4.08 -26.60 3.59
N PRO A 115 -3.33 -26.76 2.48
CA PRO A 115 -1.95 -27.20 2.55
C PRO A 115 -1.05 -25.97 2.74
N GLY A 116 -0.48 -25.83 3.94
CA GLY A 116 0.85 -25.22 4.10
C GLY A 116 1.02 -23.70 3.95
N CYS A 117 -0.04 -22.87 3.98
CA CYS A 117 0.10 -21.40 3.92
C CYS A 117 -0.52 -20.63 5.10
N VAL A 118 -1.05 -21.33 6.10
CA VAL A 118 -1.50 -20.71 7.35
C VAL A 118 -0.62 -21.24 8.48
N SER A 119 0.61 -20.74 8.57
CA SER A 119 1.22 -20.64 9.89
C SER A 119 0.23 -19.86 10.74
N HIS A 120 -0.30 -20.51 11.78
CA HIS A 120 -1.37 -19.97 12.62
C HIS A 120 -0.81 -18.78 13.38
N PHE A 121 -0.87 -17.60 12.79
CA PHE A 121 -0.51 -16.36 13.47
C PHE A 121 -1.72 -15.93 14.29
N GLY A 122 -1.89 -16.57 15.44
CA GLY A 122 -2.77 -16.05 16.48
C GLY A 122 -2.35 -14.62 16.83
N PHE A 123 -3.28 -13.87 17.37
CA PHE A 123 -3.01 -12.54 17.90
C PHE A 123 -3.39 -12.49 19.36
N GLU A 124 -2.58 -11.80 20.14
CA GLU A 124 -2.90 -11.50 21.53
C GLU A 124 -3.04 -9.99 21.73
N ILE A 125 -3.92 -9.61 22.65
CA ILE A 125 -4.06 -8.23 23.11
C ILE A 125 -3.27 -8.12 24.41
N ASN A 126 -2.26 -7.27 24.39
CA ASN A 126 -1.36 -7.03 25.51
C ASN A 126 -2.02 -6.15 26.56
N GLU A 127 -1.47 -6.17 27.79
CA GLU A 127 -1.99 -5.34 28.90
C GLU A 127 -1.91 -3.84 28.61
N ASP A 128 -0.94 -3.43 27.79
CA ASP A 128 -0.74 -2.04 27.35
C ASP A 128 -1.67 -1.62 26.18
N GLY A 129 -2.50 -2.56 25.73
CA GLY A 129 -3.47 -2.42 24.67
C GLY A 129 -2.95 -2.55 23.24
N THR A 130 -1.67 -2.88 23.06
CA THR A 130 -1.20 -3.31 21.74
C THR A 130 -1.75 -4.68 21.37
N ILE A 131 -1.74 -4.99 20.07
CA ILE A 131 -2.06 -6.31 19.54
C ILE A 131 -0.75 -6.87 18.99
N SER A 132 -0.30 -8.05 19.41
CA SER A 132 0.92 -8.70 18.90
C SER A 132 0.60 -10.04 18.24
N SER A 133 1.49 -10.49 17.35
CA SER A 133 1.45 -11.87 16.87
C SER A 133 1.88 -12.80 17.99
N THR A 134 1.17 -13.91 18.20
CA THR A 134 1.57 -14.93 19.19
C THR A 134 2.88 -15.62 18.82
N GLN A 135 3.25 -15.64 17.53
CA GLN A 135 4.53 -16.20 17.08
C GLN A 135 5.69 -15.19 17.15
N ASN A 136 5.38 -13.89 17.14
CA ASN A 136 6.35 -12.81 17.21
C ASN A 136 5.83 -11.76 18.21
N PRO A 137 5.91 -12.02 19.52
CA PRO A 137 5.33 -11.14 20.55
C PRO A 137 5.90 -9.71 20.52
N ASP A 138 7.14 -9.56 20.08
CA ASP A 138 7.81 -8.26 19.91
C ASP A 138 7.27 -7.44 18.71
N CYS A 139 6.50 -8.07 17.82
CA CYS A 139 5.89 -7.44 16.67
C CYS A 139 4.43 -7.09 16.96
N VAL A 140 4.17 -5.80 17.15
CA VAL A 140 2.81 -5.27 17.37
C VAL A 140 2.17 -4.75 16.09
N VAL A 141 0.85 -4.90 16.00
CA VAL A 141 0.02 -4.33 14.95
C VAL A 141 0.17 -2.81 14.97
N GLY A 142 0.55 -2.26 13.81
CA GLY A 142 0.71 -0.84 13.58
C GLY A 142 -0.14 -0.38 12.39
N ILE A 143 -0.18 0.94 12.22
CA ILE A 143 -0.61 1.54 10.96
C ILE A 143 0.62 1.52 10.05
N GLY A 144 0.54 0.77 8.95
CA GLY A 144 1.53 0.90 7.88
C GLY A 144 1.41 2.27 7.23
N LEU A 145 2.53 2.83 6.76
CA LEU A 145 2.53 4.09 6.03
C LEU A 145 1.51 4.05 4.89
N TYR A 146 0.76 5.13 4.71
CA TYR A 146 -0.24 5.21 3.63
C TYR A 146 0.48 5.09 2.29
N PRO A 147 0.27 4.00 1.52
CA PRO A 147 1.03 3.80 0.29
C PRO A 147 0.69 4.87 -0.73
N LEU A 148 1.72 5.30 -1.46
CA LEU A 148 1.56 6.20 -2.59
C LEU A 148 1.00 5.40 -3.77
N VAL A 149 -0.20 5.76 -4.20
CA VAL A 149 -0.93 5.08 -5.27
C VAL A 149 -1.47 6.08 -6.28
N LEU A 150 -1.94 5.56 -7.41
CA LEU A 150 -2.80 6.31 -8.32
C LEU A 150 -4.22 6.43 -7.75
N VAL A 151 -4.76 7.63 -7.75
CA VAL A 151 -6.15 7.95 -7.43
C VAL A 151 -6.81 8.67 -8.60
N ALA A 152 -8.14 8.75 -8.62
CA ALA A 152 -8.85 9.59 -9.58
C ALA A 152 -8.38 11.05 -9.43
N ARG A 153 -8.24 11.79 -10.55
CA ARG A 153 -7.70 13.16 -10.50
C ARG A 153 -8.55 14.11 -9.66
N ASN A 154 -9.86 13.90 -9.60
CA ASN A 154 -10.77 14.68 -8.75
C ASN A 154 -10.92 14.10 -7.33
N SER A 155 -10.18 13.04 -6.98
CA SER A 155 -10.26 12.42 -5.65
C SER A 155 -9.84 13.41 -4.57
N PRO A 156 -10.53 13.44 -3.41
CA PRO A 156 -10.08 14.19 -2.24
C PRO A 156 -8.78 13.64 -1.66
N ASN A 157 -8.42 12.39 -1.97
CA ASN A 157 -7.19 11.76 -1.49
C ASN A 157 -5.97 12.06 -2.37
N ARG A 158 -6.13 12.91 -3.40
CA ARG A 158 -5.05 13.38 -4.27
C ARG A 158 -4.06 14.24 -3.49
N PHE A 159 -2.79 14.04 -3.75
CA PHE A 159 -1.72 14.86 -3.19
C PHE A 159 -1.51 16.14 -3.99
N ILE A 160 -1.39 17.25 -3.27
CA ILE A 160 -1.04 18.56 -3.81
C ILE A 160 0.24 19.04 -3.13
N LEU A 161 1.32 19.18 -3.90
CA LEU A 161 2.61 19.59 -3.37
C LEU A 161 2.60 21.07 -2.93
N LYS A 162 3.08 21.33 -1.71
CA LYS A 162 3.28 22.70 -1.18
C LYS A 162 4.23 23.52 -2.06
N TYR A 163 5.29 22.90 -2.58
CA TYR A 163 6.27 23.54 -3.46
C TYR A 163 6.12 23.10 -4.93
N GLY A 164 4.93 22.65 -5.35
CA GLY A 164 4.71 22.11 -6.69
C GLY A 164 5.07 23.07 -7.82
N LYS A 165 4.77 24.37 -7.66
CA LYS A 165 5.17 25.41 -8.63
C LYS A 165 6.68 25.50 -8.78
N ASN A 166 7.41 25.57 -7.66
CA ASN A 166 8.86 25.68 -7.65
C ASN A 166 9.52 24.44 -8.27
N LEU A 167 9.05 23.24 -7.90
CA LEU A 167 9.56 21.99 -8.44
C LEU A 167 9.32 21.89 -9.96
N ARG A 168 8.14 22.30 -10.43
CA ARG A 168 7.81 22.34 -11.86
C ARG A 168 8.67 23.32 -12.65
N GLU A 169 9.04 24.45 -12.06
CA GLU A 169 9.92 25.46 -12.66
C GLU A 169 11.41 25.06 -12.61
N GLY A 170 11.73 23.85 -12.15
CA GLY A 170 13.11 23.37 -12.00
C GLY A 170 13.89 24.11 -10.92
N LYS A 171 13.20 24.84 -10.03
CA LYS A 171 13.85 25.53 -8.92
C LYS A 171 14.32 24.50 -7.90
N THR A 172 15.53 24.69 -7.42
CA THR A 172 16.09 23.93 -6.29
C THR A 172 16.20 24.87 -5.09
N LEU A 173 16.28 24.34 -3.87
CA LEU A 173 16.61 25.16 -2.71
C LEU A 173 18.06 25.60 -2.86
N SER A 174 18.27 26.86 -3.27
CA SER A 174 19.58 27.50 -3.29
C SER A 174 20.16 27.45 -1.87
N LYS A 175 21.38 26.94 -1.69
CA LYS A 175 22.00 26.88 -0.36
C LYS A 175 22.13 28.28 0.24
N VAL A 176 21.65 28.43 1.46
CA VAL A 176 22.35 29.18 2.50
C VAL A 176 23.48 28.25 2.99
N GLY A 177 24.72 28.41 2.49
CA GLY A 177 25.89 27.68 3.01
C GLY A 177 26.96 27.22 1.98
N HIS A 178 28.22 27.34 2.38
CA HIS A 178 29.50 27.29 1.64
C HIS A 178 29.86 26.04 0.80
N PHE A 179 28.95 25.12 0.47
CA PHE A 179 29.29 23.92 -0.30
C PHE A 179 28.50 23.82 -1.63
N PRO A 180 29.02 24.36 -2.75
CA PRO A 180 28.31 24.48 -4.02
C PRO A 180 28.02 23.15 -4.78
N SER A 181 28.51 22.00 -4.32
CA SER A 181 28.41 20.72 -5.05
C SER A 181 27.21 19.83 -4.71
N GLN A 182 26.34 20.22 -3.77
CA GLN A 182 25.13 19.47 -3.44
C GLN A 182 23.90 20.31 -3.77
N GLN A 183 23.34 20.12 -4.97
CA GLN A 183 21.98 20.60 -5.23
C GLN A 183 21.03 19.88 -4.26
N ARG A 184 20.43 20.64 -3.34
CA ARG A 184 19.33 20.12 -2.52
C ARG A 184 18.06 20.17 -3.37
N GLY A 185 17.40 19.02 -3.50
CA GLY A 185 16.05 18.96 -4.07
C GLY A 185 15.06 19.81 -3.27
N LEU A 186 13.84 19.91 -3.76
CA LEU A 186 12.72 20.45 -2.98
C LEU A 186 12.03 19.32 -2.21
N PRO A 187 11.65 19.53 -0.94
CA PRO A 187 10.89 18.54 -0.19
C PRO A 187 9.53 18.32 -0.84
N LEU A 188 9.11 17.06 -0.94
CA LEU A 188 7.77 16.68 -1.40
C LEU A 188 6.71 16.81 -0.29
N GLU A 189 6.68 17.97 0.38
CA GLU A 189 5.66 18.34 1.37
C GLU A 189 4.28 18.52 0.73
N LEU A 190 3.24 18.14 1.47
CA LEU A 190 1.85 18.17 1.00
C LEU A 190 1.09 19.37 1.57
N SER A 191 0.54 20.19 0.67
CA SER A 191 -0.43 21.24 1.03
C SER A 191 -1.84 20.68 1.24
N SER A 192 -2.17 19.57 0.56
CA SER A 192 -3.44 18.85 0.75
C SER A 192 -3.51 18.16 2.11
N HIS A 193 -2.36 17.88 2.74
CA HIS A 193 -2.24 17.19 4.04
C HIS A 193 -1.16 17.88 4.88
N PRO A 194 -1.46 19.01 5.54
CA PRO A 194 -0.49 19.76 6.31
C PRO A 194 0.22 18.91 7.38
N GLY A 195 1.54 19.05 7.49
CA GLY A 195 2.37 18.25 8.40
C GLY A 195 2.85 16.91 7.79
N PHE A 196 2.47 16.60 6.55
CA PHE A 196 2.88 15.38 5.86
C PHE A 196 3.67 15.66 4.57
N GLY A 197 4.43 14.65 4.13
CA GLY A 197 5.19 14.61 2.90
C GLY A 197 5.19 13.23 2.24
N ILE A 198 5.64 13.16 0.98
CA ILE A 198 5.90 11.87 0.31
C ILE A 198 7.25 11.33 0.77
N THR A 199 7.25 10.12 1.33
CA THR A 199 8.42 9.49 1.96
C THR A 199 8.70 8.10 1.40
N VAL A 200 9.85 7.52 1.76
CA VAL A 200 10.16 6.11 1.52
C VAL A 200 9.60 5.26 2.67
N GLN A 201 9.05 4.08 2.36
CA GLN A 201 8.48 3.22 3.39
C GLN A 201 9.52 2.33 4.08
N PHE A 202 10.60 1.98 3.37
CA PHE A 202 11.65 1.14 3.92
C PHE A 202 12.94 1.94 4.08
N SER A 203 13.65 1.72 5.19
CA SER A 203 14.98 2.32 5.41
C SER A 203 16.01 1.83 4.40
N SER A 204 15.85 0.60 3.90
CA SER A 204 16.70 0.00 2.87
C SER A 204 15.89 -0.37 1.63
N PRO A 205 16.38 -0.09 0.42
CA PRO A 205 15.70 -0.50 -0.80
C PRO A 205 15.73 -2.03 -0.96
N LEU A 206 14.67 -2.56 -1.57
CA LEU A 206 14.54 -3.96 -1.94
C LEU A 206 15.20 -4.20 -3.30
N ASN A 207 15.69 -5.42 -3.53
CA ASN A 207 16.32 -5.80 -4.80
C ASN A 207 15.34 -6.60 -5.68
N LEU A 208 15.29 -6.28 -6.97
CA LEU A 208 14.64 -7.07 -8.01
C LEU A 208 15.58 -7.15 -9.22
N GLY A 209 16.44 -8.18 -9.24
CA GLY A 209 17.47 -8.34 -10.26
C GLY A 209 18.45 -7.16 -10.25
N ALA A 210 18.59 -6.49 -11.40
CA ALA A 210 19.46 -5.31 -11.57
C ALA A 210 18.84 -3.99 -11.06
N TYR A 211 17.65 -4.06 -10.45
CA TYR A 211 16.93 -2.91 -9.94
C TYR A 211 16.86 -2.93 -8.43
N ARG A 212 16.99 -1.75 -7.85
CA ARG A 212 16.66 -1.44 -6.46
C ARG A 212 15.39 -0.62 -6.45
N TYR A 213 14.46 -0.95 -5.57
CA TYR A 213 13.22 -0.23 -5.46
C TYR A 213 12.83 0.00 -4.01
N ASN A 214 12.05 1.05 -3.78
CA ASN A 214 11.48 1.34 -2.46
C ASN A 214 10.02 1.72 -2.62
N ALA A 215 9.18 1.23 -1.71
CA ALA A 215 7.79 1.66 -1.68
C ALA A 215 7.74 3.12 -1.23
N LEU A 216 6.85 3.87 -1.83
CA LEU A 216 6.58 5.24 -1.45
C LEU A 216 5.33 5.29 -0.59
N GLY A 217 5.29 6.25 0.32
CA GLY A 217 4.13 6.50 1.16
C GLY A 217 4.00 7.95 1.53
N MET A 218 3.08 8.20 2.46
CA MET A 218 2.93 9.47 3.14
C MET A 218 3.33 9.30 4.61
N ASP A 219 4.19 10.18 5.07
CA ASP A 219 4.62 10.29 6.46
C ASP A 219 4.87 11.76 6.82
N THR A 220 5.53 12.04 7.94
CA THR A 220 5.85 13.40 8.40
C THR A 220 6.53 14.25 7.32
N ALA A 221 6.26 15.57 7.36
CA ALA A 221 6.86 16.53 6.44
C ALA A 221 8.40 16.62 6.59
N GLU A 222 8.90 16.37 7.80
CA GLU A 222 10.32 16.36 8.14
C GLU A 222 11.09 15.27 7.37
N ASP A 223 10.44 14.12 7.14
CA ASP A 223 11.00 12.96 6.43
C ASP A 223 10.73 13.01 4.92
N ALA A 224 10.15 14.10 4.40
CA ALA A 224 9.79 14.24 3.00
C ALA A 224 11.00 14.08 2.07
N ILE A 225 10.80 13.30 1.00
CA ILE A 225 11.81 13.11 -0.05
C ILE A 225 12.19 14.47 -0.63
N GLN A 226 13.49 14.74 -0.68
CA GLN A 226 14.04 15.84 -1.46
C GLN A 226 14.08 15.42 -2.93
N ALA A 227 13.36 16.12 -3.80
CA ALA A 227 13.21 15.75 -5.20
C ALA A 227 13.64 16.85 -6.18
N SER A 228 14.01 16.44 -7.38
CA SER A 228 14.16 17.29 -8.56
C SER A 228 13.23 16.83 -9.67
N TYR A 229 12.92 17.74 -10.60
CA TYR A 229 12.05 17.47 -11.73
C TYR A 229 12.62 18.12 -12.99
N ASP A 230 12.75 17.35 -14.06
CA ASP A 230 13.35 17.78 -15.34
C ASP A 230 12.29 18.11 -16.42
N GLY A 231 11.03 18.28 -16.01
CA GLY A 231 9.89 18.43 -16.93
C GLY A 231 9.22 17.11 -17.30
N ARG A 232 9.77 15.97 -16.87
CA ARG A 232 9.23 14.64 -17.17
C ARG A 232 9.42 13.63 -16.03
N ILE A 233 10.62 13.57 -15.45
CA ILE A 233 11.02 12.57 -14.45
C ILE A 233 11.18 13.26 -13.11
N ILE A 234 10.51 12.71 -12.08
CA ILE A 234 10.73 13.10 -10.69
C ILE A 234 11.83 12.20 -10.13
N SER A 235 12.95 12.79 -9.72
CA SER A 235 14.11 12.09 -9.16
C SER A 235 14.32 12.45 -7.68
N LYS A 236 14.61 11.47 -6.83
CA LYS A 236 15.13 11.71 -5.48
C LYS A 236 16.53 12.33 -5.59
N ALA A 237 16.75 13.47 -4.93
CA ALA A 237 17.98 14.25 -5.07
C ALA A 237 19.22 13.56 -4.49
N GLU A 238 19.03 12.74 -3.44
CA GLU A 238 20.12 12.06 -2.72
C GLU A 238 20.85 11.05 -3.59
N ASP A 239 20.10 10.17 -4.27
CA ASP A 239 20.68 9.06 -5.03
C ASP A 239 20.32 9.11 -6.51
N GLY A 240 19.31 9.87 -6.94
CA GLY A 240 18.82 9.89 -8.32
C GLY A 240 17.92 8.71 -8.67
N SER A 241 17.38 7.98 -7.69
CA SER A 241 16.23 7.09 -7.90
C SER A 241 15.03 7.88 -8.43
N VAL A 242 14.16 7.25 -9.22
CA VAL A 242 13.07 7.93 -9.93
C VAL A 242 11.72 7.37 -9.56
N PHE A 243 10.71 8.22 -9.60
CA PHE A 243 9.32 7.80 -9.46
C PHE A 243 8.96 6.91 -10.65
N SER A 244 8.36 5.76 -10.38
CA SER A 244 7.93 4.82 -11.40
C SER A 244 6.63 4.13 -11.00
N LEU A 245 5.75 3.94 -11.97
CA LEU A 245 4.65 3.01 -11.86
C LEU A 245 5.19 1.59 -11.92
N LEU A 246 4.61 0.69 -11.13
CA LEU A 246 4.97 -0.73 -11.19
C LEU A 246 4.80 -1.26 -12.62
N LEU A 247 5.74 -2.10 -13.07
CA LEU A 247 5.91 -2.59 -14.47
C LEU A 247 4.72 -3.36 -15.10
N ASN A 248 3.53 -3.32 -14.50
CA ASN A 248 2.36 -4.02 -15.01
C ASN A 248 1.61 -3.19 -16.08
N LYS A 249 1.12 -3.90 -17.11
CA LYS A 249 0.51 -3.30 -18.32
C LYS A 249 -0.77 -2.51 -18.08
N VAL A 250 -1.37 -2.57 -16.88
CA VAL A 250 -2.65 -1.90 -16.58
C VAL A 250 -2.49 -1.06 -15.32
N ASN A 251 -2.18 0.21 -15.55
CA ASN A 251 -2.19 1.23 -14.51
C ASN A 251 -3.64 1.70 -14.30
N LYS A 252 -4.12 1.62 -13.06
CA LYS A 252 -5.48 1.98 -12.64
C LYS A 252 -5.47 2.60 -11.26
N VAL A 253 -6.62 3.04 -10.77
CA VAL A 253 -6.76 3.48 -9.37
C VAL A 253 -6.29 2.36 -8.43
N GLY A 254 -5.49 2.74 -7.43
CA GLY A 254 -4.82 1.83 -6.50
C GLY A 254 -3.49 1.26 -7.01
N SER A 255 -3.08 1.51 -8.25
CA SER A 255 -1.75 1.11 -8.73
C SER A 255 -0.66 1.80 -7.90
N PRO A 256 0.32 1.05 -7.35
CA PRO A 256 1.36 1.62 -6.52
C PRO A 256 2.38 2.42 -7.34
N VAL A 257 2.93 3.45 -6.72
CA VAL A 257 4.05 4.24 -7.23
C VAL A 257 5.25 4.02 -6.32
N MET A 258 6.41 3.79 -6.93
CA MET A 258 7.61 3.35 -6.23
C MET A 258 8.79 4.24 -6.63
N LEU A 259 9.86 4.25 -5.83
CA LEU A 259 11.17 4.71 -6.27
C LEU A 259 11.93 3.56 -6.91
N TRP A 260 12.54 3.80 -8.06
CA TRP A 260 13.35 2.82 -8.78
C TRP A 260 14.73 3.36 -9.08
N ARG A 261 15.72 2.49 -8.98
CA ARG A 261 17.11 2.74 -9.36
C ARG A 261 17.71 1.49 -9.98
N ALA A 262 18.18 1.60 -11.21
CA ALA A 262 18.97 0.56 -11.86
C ALA A 262 20.47 0.82 -11.69
N ASN A 263 21.30 -0.10 -12.19
CA ASN A 263 22.77 0.04 -12.19
C ASN A 263 23.29 1.19 -13.06
N SER A 264 22.47 1.76 -13.94
CA SER A 264 22.84 2.90 -14.77
C SER A 264 21.71 3.94 -14.86
N ARG A 265 22.07 5.19 -15.16
CA ARG A 265 21.08 6.27 -15.34
C ARG A 265 20.18 6.03 -16.55
N SER A 266 20.71 5.47 -17.64
CA SER A 266 19.94 5.15 -18.84
C SER A 266 18.88 4.08 -18.58
N MET A 267 19.20 3.06 -17.77
CA MET A 267 18.22 2.06 -17.34
C MET A 267 17.22 2.62 -16.33
N THR A 268 17.69 3.46 -15.39
CA THR A 268 16.83 4.07 -14.37
C THR A 268 15.80 5.02 -15.01
N CYS A 269 16.27 5.87 -15.92
CA CYS A 269 15.47 6.88 -16.61
C CYS A 269 15.00 6.39 -17.99
N TRP A 270 14.75 5.08 -18.11
CA TRP A 270 14.29 4.52 -19.37
C TRP A 270 13.04 5.28 -19.82
N LYS A 271 13.11 5.84 -21.04
CA LYS A 271 12.05 6.67 -21.60
C LYS A 271 10.84 5.78 -21.89
N GLY A 272 9.74 6.03 -21.20
CA GLY A 272 8.49 5.33 -21.38
C GLY A 272 7.46 5.70 -20.33
N ALA A 273 6.21 5.35 -20.59
CA ALA A 273 5.03 5.77 -19.81
C ALA A 273 5.19 5.60 -18.28
N ILE A 274 5.91 4.59 -17.81
CA ILE A 274 6.00 4.27 -16.38
C ILE A 274 6.75 5.31 -15.53
N ASN A 275 7.68 6.07 -16.11
CA ASN A 275 8.52 7.06 -15.39
C ASN A 275 8.11 8.51 -15.69
N ASP A 276 7.10 8.69 -16.55
CA ASP A 276 6.75 9.97 -17.12
C ASP A 276 5.63 10.61 -16.31
N PHE A 277 5.97 11.66 -15.57
CA PHE A 277 5.04 12.40 -14.73
C PHE A 277 4.96 13.87 -15.12
N VAL A 278 3.79 14.46 -14.90
CA VAL A 278 3.55 15.89 -15.00
C VAL A 278 3.17 16.44 -13.64
N ILE A 279 3.80 17.56 -13.26
CA ILE A 279 3.35 18.38 -12.13
C ILE A 279 2.34 19.40 -12.67
N ASN A 280 1.08 19.25 -12.29
CA ASN A 280 -0.02 20.10 -12.73
C ASN A 280 0.07 21.51 -12.11
N LYS A 281 -0.73 22.45 -12.61
CA LYS A 281 -0.68 23.87 -12.18
C LYS A 281 -0.98 24.07 -10.70
N GLU A 282 -1.88 23.27 -10.16
CA GLU A 282 -2.25 23.26 -8.77
C GLU A 282 -1.22 22.57 -7.87
N GLY A 283 -0.22 21.87 -8.43
CA GLY A 283 0.81 21.14 -7.68
C GLY A 283 0.53 19.65 -7.49
N SER A 284 -0.57 19.12 -8.05
CA SER A 284 -0.79 17.66 -8.10
C SER A 284 0.14 16.99 -9.11
N ILE A 285 0.44 15.71 -8.93
CA ILE A 285 1.28 14.94 -9.85
C ILE A 285 0.42 13.91 -10.57
N SER A 286 0.54 13.80 -11.89
CA SER A 286 -0.15 12.81 -12.72
C SER A 286 0.85 12.06 -13.60
N PRO A 287 0.66 10.76 -13.89
CA PRO A 287 1.38 10.14 -15.00
C PRO A 287 0.98 10.81 -16.33
N MET A 288 1.95 11.08 -17.20
CA MET A 288 1.69 11.80 -18.46
C MET A 288 0.69 11.08 -19.37
N HIS A 289 0.69 9.74 -19.37
CA HIS A 289 -0.23 8.90 -20.15
C HIS A 289 -1.61 8.72 -19.48
N LEU A 290 -1.79 9.15 -18.23
CA LEU A 290 -3.03 9.02 -17.45
C LEU A 290 -3.43 10.36 -16.81
N PRO A 291 -3.77 11.38 -17.61
CA PRO A 291 -4.09 12.72 -17.11
C PRO A 291 -5.40 12.79 -16.29
N ASN A 292 -6.18 11.72 -16.26
CA ASN A 292 -7.37 11.54 -15.42
C ASN A 292 -7.06 10.91 -14.06
N MET A 293 -5.80 10.59 -13.77
CA MET A 293 -5.32 10.08 -12.49
C MET A 293 -4.30 11.05 -11.88
N ALA A 294 -4.08 10.91 -10.58
CA ALA A 294 -3.06 11.65 -9.84
C ALA A 294 -2.42 10.75 -8.77
N LEU A 295 -1.26 11.16 -8.26
CA LEU A 295 -0.68 10.58 -7.07
C LEU A 295 -1.53 10.95 -5.85
N GLY A 296 -1.71 9.99 -4.96
CA GLY A 296 -2.46 10.15 -3.72
C GLY A 296 -2.27 8.95 -2.80
N CYS A 297 -3.15 8.84 -1.82
CA CYS A 297 -3.25 7.65 -0.97
C CYS A 297 -4.64 7.02 -1.07
N PRO A 298 -4.79 5.72 -0.79
CA PRO A 298 -6.09 5.06 -0.92
C PRO A 298 -7.09 5.47 0.19
N CYS A 299 -6.62 6.01 1.31
CA CYS A 299 -7.47 6.19 2.49
C CYS A 299 -6.91 7.23 3.48
N LEU A 300 -7.19 8.51 3.24
CA LEU A 300 -7.36 9.48 4.34
C LEU A 300 -8.85 9.71 4.50
N GLY A 301 -9.52 8.70 5.04
CA GLY A 301 -10.93 8.75 5.35
C GLY A 301 -11.19 9.82 6.41
N HIS A 302 -11.56 11.03 5.98
CA HIS A 302 -12.85 11.50 6.47
C HIS A 302 -13.88 10.47 6.00
N ALA A 303 -14.63 9.90 6.94
CA ALA A 303 -15.64 8.84 6.76
C ALA A 303 -16.55 8.98 5.51
N LYS A 304 -16.65 10.19 4.96
CA LYS A 304 -17.47 10.52 3.80
C LYS A 304 -16.84 10.20 2.44
N ASN A 305 -15.54 9.89 2.38
CA ASN A 305 -14.79 9.74 1.13
C ASN A 305 -14.11 8.37 0.98
N VAL A 306 -14.83 7.29 1.31
CA VAL A 306 -14.47 5.96 0.80
C VAL A 306 -14.52 6.05 -0.73
N ILE A 307 -13.47 5.59 -1.43
CA ILE A 307 -13.50 5.45 -2.89
C ILE A 307 -14.75 4.63 -3.21
N THR A 308 -15.74 5.28 -3.82
CA THR A 308 -17.00 4.60 -4.10
C THR A 308 -16.75 3.57 -5.20
N VAL A 309 -17.57 2.52 -5.24
CA VAL A 309 -17.59 1.57 -6.37
C VAL A 309 -17.77 2.33 -7.69
N GLU A 310 -18.46 3.46 -7.65
CA GLU A 310 -18.72 4.38 -8.77
C GLU A 310 -17.44 5.11 -9.24
N ASP A 311 -16.62 5.63 -8.33
CA ASP A 311 -15.33 6.26 -8.65
C ASP A 311 -14.38 5.28 -9.35
N GLN A 312 -14.34 4.03 -8.86
CA GLN A 312 -13.55 2.96 -9.45
C GLN A 312 -14.10 2.55 -10.82
N ALA A 313 -15.42 2.34 -10.94
CA ALA A 313 -16.08 1.99 -12.19
C ALA A 313 -15.91 3.08 -13.26
N PHE A 314 -15.95 4.37 -12.86
CA PHE A 314 -15.69 5.50 -13.75
C PHE A 314 -14.25 5.50 -14.26
N ALA A 315 -13.27 5.28 -13.38
CA ALA A 315 -11.86 5.21 -13.75
C ALA A 315 -11.56 4.00 -14.67
N ASP A 316 -12.15 2.85 -14.38
CA ASP A 316 -11.99 1.63 -15.19
C ASP A 316 -12.63 1.80 -16.57
N LYS A 317 -13.82 2.43 -16.66
CA LYS A 317 -14.47 2.77 -17.93
C LYS A 317 -13.62 3.72 -18.78
N GLN A 318 -13.03 4.77 -18.19
CA GLN A 318 -12.14 5.71 -18.89
C GLN A 318 -10.86 5.02 -19.41
N SER A 319 -10.31 4.09 -18.64
CA SER A 319 -9.10 3.35 -18.99
C SER A 319 -9.36 2.36 -20.14
N LEU A 320 -10.51 1.68 -20.12
CA LEU A 320 -10.95 0.78 -21.19
C LEU A 320 -11.22 1.51 -22.51
N LEU A 321 -11.82 2.70 -22.47
CA LEU A 321 -12.07 3.51 -23.67
C LEU A 321 -10.76 3.89 -24.37
N LYS A 322 -9.75 4.34 -23.61
CA LYS A 322 -8.43 4.65 -24.18
C LYS A 322 -7.66 3.43 -24.70
N ALA A 323 -7.78 2.28 -24.04
CA ALA A 323 -7.18 1.04 -24.53
C ALA A 323 -7.75 0.65 -25.91
N LYS A 324 -9.06 0.87 -26.12
CA LYS A 324 -9.70 0.67 -27.43
C LYS A 324 -9.20 1.68 -28.46
N ASP A 325 -9.04 2.96 -28.10
CA ASP A 325 -8.51 3.99 -29.03
C ASP A 325 -7.06 3.71 -29.46
N ILE A 326 -6.20 3.25 -28.55
CA ILE A 326 -4.80 2.86 -28.87
C ILE A 326 -4.77 1.60 -29.76
N THR A 327 -5.77 0.72 -29.64
CA THR A 327 -5.89 -0.48 -30.46
C THR A 327 -6.41 -0.14 -31.87
N LEU A 328 -7.36 0.80 -31.97
CA LEU A 328 -7.93 1.27 -33.23
C LEU A 328 -6.97 2.17 -34.02
N SER A 329 -6.10 2.93 -33.35
CA SER A 329 -5.10 3.78 -34.03
C SER A 329 -3.90 3.02 -34.61
N ARG A 330 -3.81 1.69 -34.42
CA ARG A 330 -2.69 0.85 -34.87
C ARG A 330 -2.94 0.09 -36.18
N HIS A 331 -4.07 0.31 -36.85
CA HIS A 331 -4.25 -0.15 -38.24
C HIS A 331 -3.57 0.80 -39.24
N SER A 332 -2.25 0.75 -39.27
CA SER A 332 -1.46 1.10 -40.47
C SER A 332 -0.55 -0.09 -40.79
N PRO A 333 -0.51 -0.61 -42.03
CA PRO A 333 0.23 -1.82 -42.34
C PRO A 333 1.69 -1.47 -42.62
N ARG A 334 2.54 -1.42 -41.59
CA ARG A 334 3.99 -1.50 -41.79
C ARG A 334 4.64 -2.46 -40.80
N ARG A 335 5.31 -3.45 -41.38
CA ARG A 335 6.08 -4.54 -40.78
C ARG A 335 6.93 -4.05 -39.61
N VAL A 336 6.69 -4.60 -38.41
CA VAL A 336 7.70 -4.67 -37.36
C VAL A 336 7.76 -6.12 -36.89
N MET A 337 8.96 -6.68 -37.09
CA MET A 337 9.36 -8.04 -36.78
C MET A 337 9.21 -8.29 -35.27
N LEU A 338 8.31 -9.20 -34.88
CA LEU A 338 8.14 -9.62 -33.49
C LEU A 338 9.23 -10.64 -33.15
N LEU A 339 10.18 -10.26 -32.30
CA LEU A 339 11.08 -11.20 -31.64
C LEU A 339 10.37 -11.70 -30.36
N ILE A 340 9.75 -12.87 -30.47
CA ILE A 340 9.28 -13.66 -29.34
C ILE A 340 10.39 -14.64 -28.99
N SER A 341 10.96 -14.55 -27.78
CA SER A 341 11.39 -15.71 -26.96
C SER A 341 12.20 -15.35 -25.71
N PHE A 342 11.76 -15.92 -24.57
CA PHE A 342 12.52 -16.54 -23.44
C PHE A 342 13.48 -15.66 -22.59
N LEU A 343 13.68 -15.82 -21.27
CA LEU A 343 13.49 -16.87 -20.25
C LEU A 343 13.61 -16.22 -18.84
N PHE A 344 13.04 -16.83 -17.79
CA PHE A 344 13.80 -17.32 -16.63
C PHE A 344 12.92 -18.18 -15.70
N ASN A 345 13.03 -19.51 -15.90
CA ASN A 345 12.90 -20.50 -14.84
C ASN A 345 14.34 -20.89 -14.46
N PHE A 346 14.76 -20.67 -13.21
CA PHE A 346 16.03 -21.20 -12.72
C PHE A 346 15.77 -22.53 -12.01
N ARG A 347 16.23 -23.63 -12.63
CA ARG A 347 16.42 -24.92 -11.97
C ARG A 347 17.94 -25.11 -11.89
N VAL A 348 18.47 -25.14 -10.67
CA VAL A 348 19.90 -25.35 -10.41
C VAL A 348 20.22 -26.83 -10.57
N SER A 349 21.00 -27.18 -11.59
CA SER A 349 21.64 -28.49 -11.72
C SER A 349 23.10 -28.38 -11.28
N LYS A 350 23.47 -29.18 -10.27
CA LYS A 350 24.85 -29.35 -9.79
C LYS A 350 25.74 -29.88 -10.92
N LEU A 351 26.87 -29.23 -11.18
CA LEU A 351 27.96 -29.79 -11.96
C LEU A 351 29.04 -30.30 -10.99
N LYS A 352 29.28 -31.62 -11.05
CA LYS A 352 30.44 -32.29 -10.46
C LYS A 352 31.66 -31.92 -11.29
N VAL A 353 32.69 -31.40 -10.64
CA VAL A 353 34.05 -31.33 -11.19
C VAL A 353 34.66 -32.72 -11.08
N LYS A 354 35.19 -33.24 -12.19
CA LYS A 354 36.11 -34.37 -12.22
C LYS A 354 37.35 -33.94 -13.01
N ASP A 355 38.48 -34.29 -12.42
CA ASP A 355 39.86 -34.03 -12.75
C ASP A 355 40.26 -34.11 -14.23
N MET A 356 41.15 -33.19 -14.64
CA MET A 356 42.37 -33.45 -15.40
C MET A 356 43.43 -32.40 -15.06
#